data_AF-A0A381VSJ7-F1
#
_entry.id   AF-A0A381VSJ7-F1
#
_cell.length_a   1.000
_cell.length_b   1.000
_cell.length_c   1.000
_cell.angle_alpha   90.00
_cell.angle_beta   90.00
_cell.angle_gamma   90.00
#
_symmetry.space_group_name_H-M   'P 1'
#
loop_
_entity.id
_entity.type
_entity.pdbx_description
1 polymer ?
#
loop_
_entity_poly.entity_id
_entity_poly.type
_entity_poly.pdbx_seq_one_letter_code
_entity_poly.pdbx_strand_id
1 'polypeptide(L)'
;MNPLVKVKDAFQNHLLPEKEYALIVKRFPIILSGINRLEKASGVNFPVAYVEPSVILTSSNPGSFEYGILFARTIPIIAKNTFQIVIQISGPLVAYGLKGTVHAILAHEFLHYLELMRKISKMELLSDEISSNLFENVYADNERLFEPRAVFND
;
A
#
# COMPACT_ATOMS: atom_id res chain seq x y z
N MET A 1 -8.96 -14.06 1.58
CA MET A 1 -9.93 -12.96 1.82
C MET A 1 -10.22 -12.29 0.48
N ASN A 2 -11.44 -11.85 0.20
CA ASN A 2 -11.73 -11.12 -1.05
C ASN A 2 -11.20 -9.67 -0.91
N PRO A 3 -10.22 -9.23 -1.73
CA PRO A 3 -9.60 -7.90 -1.59
C PRO A 3 -10.56 -6.73 -1.84
N LEU A 4 -11.69 -6.97 -2.51
CA LEU A 4 -12.66 -5.94 -2.90
C LEU A 4 -13.86 -5.84 -1.94
N VAL A 5 -13.84 -6.48 -0.77
CA VAL A 5 -14.99 -6.45 0.17
C VAL A 5 -15.40 -5.02 0.51
N LYS A 6 -14.46 -4.16 0.93
CA LYS A 6 -14.77 -2.76 1.26
C LYS A 6 -15.34 -1.96 0.08
N VAL A 7 -14.87 -2.25 -1.13
CA VAL A 7 -15.38 -1.62 -2.36
C VAL A 7 -16.82 -2.04 -2.63
N LYS A 8 -17.14 -3.32 -2.44
CA LYS A 8 -18.51 -3.84 -2.56
C LYS A 8 -19.43 -3.24 -1.49
N ASP A 9 -18.98 -3.19 -0.24
CA ASP A 9 -19.75 -2.64 0.87
C ASP A 9 -20.03 -1.14 0.65
N ALA A 10 -19.04 -0.36 0.18
CA ALA A 10 -19.23 1.05 -0.12
C ALA A 10 -20.21 1.29 -1.28
N PHE A 11 -20.20 0.43 -2.29
CA PHE A 11 -21.19 0.48 -3.38
C PHE A 11 -22.60 0.16 -2.87
N GLN A 12 -22.75 -0.91 -2.07
CA GLN A 12 -24.05 -1.30 -1.49
C GLN A 12 -24.62 -0.24 -0.54
N ASN A 13 -23.75 0.50 0.15
CA ASN A 13 -24.11 1.60 1.02
C ASN A 13 -24.28 2.95 0.30
N HIS A 14 -24.25 2.98 -1.04
CA HIS A 14 -24.39 4.19 -1.87
C HIS A 14 -23.32 5.27 -1.61
N LEU A 15 -22.16 4.88 -1.08
CA LEU A 15 -21.00 5.77 -0.85
C LEU A 15 -20.06 5.83 -2.05
N LEU A 16 -20.16 4.86 -2.97
CA LEU A 16 -19.36 4.77 -4.18
C LEU A 16 -20.31 4.72 -5.38
N PRO A 17 -20.21 5.65 -6.36
CA PRO A 17 -21.09 5.60 -7.52
C PRO A 17 -20.76 4.42 -8.44
N GLU A 18 -21.75 3.97 -9.21
CA GLU A 18 -21.68 2.74 -10.00
C GLU A 18 -20.55 2.75 -11.02
N LYS A 19 -20.31 3.90 -11.65
CA LYS A 19 -19.25 4.09 -12.64
C LYS A 19 -17.87 3.81 -12.04
N GLU A 20 -17.61 4.34 -10.84
CA GLU A 20 -16.35 4.20 -10.12
C GLU A 20 -16.19 2.77 -9.61
N TYR A 21 -17.25 2.17 -9.05
CA TYR A 21 -17.26 0.77 -8.66
C TYR A 21 -16.91 -0.16 -9.84
N ALA A 22 -17.60 0.00 -10.97
CA ALA A 22 -17.38 -0.80 -12.16
C ALA A 22 -15.95 -0.64 -12.69
N LEU A 23 -15.41 0.58 -12.64
CA LEU A 23 -14.05 0.86 -13.08
C LEU A 23 -13.00 0.19 -12.18
N ILE A 24 -13.16 0.26 -10.85
CA ILE A 24 -12.26 -0.43 -9.89
C ILE A 24 -12.27 -1.93 -10.16
N VAL A 25 -13.46 -2.54 -10.25
CA VAL A 25 -13.60 -3.99 -10.50
C VAL A 25 -12.97 -4.39 -11.83
N LYS A 26 -13.24 -3.64 -12.90
CA LYS A 26 -12.69 -3.88 -14.24
C LYS A 26 -11.16 -3.83 -14.27
N ARG A 27 -10.55 -2.92 -13.50
CA ARG A 27 -9.10 -2.70 -13.51
C ARG A 27 -8.35 -3.45 -12.43
N PHE A 28 -9.04 -4.04 -11.46
CA PHE A 28 -8.44 -4.86 -10.40
C PHE A 28 -7.49 -5.97 -10.90
N PRO A 29 -7.68 -6.61 -12.08
CA PRO A 29 -6.70 -7.56 -12.61
C PRO A 29 -5.28 -7.00 -12.80
N ILE A 30 -5.11 -5.67 -12.93
CA ILE A 30 -3.78 -5.02 -12.98
C ILE A 30 -3.04 -5.21 -11.65
N ILE A 31 -3.75 -5.13 -10.52
CA ILE A 31 -3.21 -5.35 -9.17
C ILE A 31 -2.76 -6.79 -9.02
N LEU A 32 -3.63 -7.75 -9.39
CA LEU A 32 -3.30 -9.18 -9.34
C LEU A 32 -2.08 -9.52 -10.20
N SER A 33 -1.98 -8.92 -11.39
CA SER A 33 -0.80 -9.08 -12.25
C SER A 33 0.46 -8.49 -11.62
N GLY A 34 0.36 -7.35 -10.92
CA GLY A 34 1.50 -6.74 -10.23
C GLY A 34 1.99 -7.60 -9.08
N ILE A 35 1.06 -8.04 -8.22
CA ILE A 35 1.34 -8.95 -7.10
C ILE A 35 2.04 -10.23 -7.58
N ASN A 36 1.46 -10.92 -8.57
CA ASN A 36 2.03 -12.16 -9.09
C ASN A 36 3.44 -11.95 -9.68
N ARG A 37 3.70 -10.79 -10.31
CA ARG A 37 5.04 -10.46 -10.79
C ARG A 37 6.03 -10.31 -9.63
N LEU A 38 5.65 -9.59 -8.57
CA LEU A 38 6.50 -9.39 -7.40
C LEU A 38 6.79 -10.68 -6.66
N GLU A 39 5.80 -11.55 -6.49
CA GLU A 39 5.97 -12.87 -5.87
C GLU A 39 6.93 -13.75 -6.68
N LYS A 40 6.80 -13.75 -8.02
CA LYS A 40 7.71 -14.49 -8.90
C LYS A 40 9.13 -13.94 -8.88
N ALA A 41 9.29 -12.61 -8.90
CA ALA A 41 10.60 -11.96 -8.94
C ALA A 41 11.36 -12.10 -7.61
N SER A 42 10.65 -12.08 -6.48
CA SER A 42 11.24 -12.14 -5.14
C SER A 42 11.30 -13.55 -4.52
N GLY A 43 10.47 -14.48 -4.99
CA GLY A 43 10.30 -15.80 -4.36
C GLY A 43 9.59 -15.75 -3.00
N VAL A 44 9.03 -14.61 -2.61
CA VAL A 44 8.32 -14.38 -1.34
C VAL A 44 6.86 -14.04 -1.62
N ASN A 45 5.94 -14.61 -0.83
CA ASN A 45 4.52 -14.31 -0.95
C ASN A 45 4.23 -12.85 -0.59
N PHE A 46 3.37 -12.22 -1.37
CA PHE A 46 2.91 -10.87 -1.12
C PHE A 46 1.99 -10.87 0.11
N PRO A 47 2.09 -9.88 1.02
CA PRO A 47 1.22 -9.82 2.19
C PRO A 47 -0.24 -9.64 1.77
N VAL A 48 -1.17 -9.88 2.70
CA VAL A 48 -2.60 -9.72 2.40
C VAL A 48 -2.87 -8.27 1.98
N ALA A 49 -3.52 -8.10 0.83
CA ALA A 49 -3.88 -6.78 0.30
C ALA A 49 -5.39 -6.61 0.17
N TYR A 50 -5.87 -5.38 0.32
CA TYR A 50 -7.26 -5.01 0.08
C TYR A 50 -7.38 -3.62 -0.55
N VAL A 51 -8.51 -3.37 -1.20
CA VAL A 51 -8.81 -2.08 -1.81
C VAL A 51 -9.71 -1.26 -0.89
N GLU A 52 -9.24 -0.09 -0.49
CA GLU A 52 -10.01 0.94 0.19
C GLU A 52 -10.72 1.80 -0.87
N PRO A 53 -12.05 1.97 -0.86
CA PRO A 53 -12.76 2.73 -1.89
C PRO A 53 -12.31 4.20 -1.99
N SER A 54 -11.84 4.79 -0.89
CA SER A 54 -11.40 6.19 -0.81
C SER A 54 -9.88 6.34 -0.90
N VAL A 55 -9.42 7.59 -1.00
CA VAL A 55 -8.01 7.96 -0.85
C VAL A 55 -7.80 8.60 0.52
N ILE A 56 -6.57 8.49 1.03
CA ILE A 56 -6.22 9.00 2.36
C ILE A 56 -5.40 10.27 2.19
N LEU A 57 -5.80 11.29 2.93
CA LEU A 57 -5.08 12.56 3.04
C LEU A 57 -4.29 12.57 4.34
N THR A 58 -3.03 13.00 4.25
CA THR A 58 -2.16 13.24 5.40
C THR A 58 -1.72 14.70 5.44
N SER A 59 -1.51 15.25 6.62
CA SER A 59 -1.02 16.62 6.82
C SER A 59 0.00 16.62 7.95
N SER A 60 1.06 17.41 7.80
CA SER A 60 2.11 17.60 8.82
C SER A 60 1.58 18.27 10.10
N ASN A 61 0.55 19.11 10.00
CA ASN A 61 -0.12 19.77 11.12
C ASN A 61 -1.58 20.09 10.73
N PRO A 62 -2.58 19.93 11.62
CA PRO A 62 -3.97 20.35 11.39
C PRO A 62 -4.17 21.78 10.83
N GLY A 63 -3.20 22.68 11.02
CA GLY A 63 -3.21 24.05 10.51
C GLY A 63 -2.40 24.30 9.24
N SER A 64 -1.70 23.30 8.68
CA SER A 64 -0.96 23.47 7.43
C SER A 64 -1.86 23.23 6.21
N PHE A 65 -1.63 23.98 5.12
CA PHE A 65 -2.27 23.73 3.82
C PHE A 65 -1.50 22.69 2.98
N GLU A 66 -0.60 21.95 3.61
CA GLU A 66 0.23 20.93 2.99
C GLU A 66 -0.40 19.55 3.19
N TYR A 67 -1.00 19.03 2.12
CA TYR A 67 -1.62 17.71 2.12
C TYR A 67 -0.84 16.72 1.24
N GLY A 68 -0.53 15.56 1.80
CA GLY A 68 -0.05 14.40 1.07
C GLY A 68 -1.20 13.44 0.75
N ILE A 69 -1.14 12.81 -0.42
CA ILE A 69 -2.10 11.79 -0.83
C ILE A 69 -1.43 10.42 -0.72
N LEU A 70 -2.00 9.53 0.08
CA LEU A 70 -1.51 8.16 0.25
C LEU A 70 -2.34 7.21 -0.61
N PHE A 71 -1.73 6.77 -1.72
CA PHE A 71 -2.38 5.87 -2.68
C PHE A 71 -2.30 4.39 -2.30
N ALA A 72 -1.30 4.01 -1.52
CA ALA A 72 -1.18 2.71 -0.88
C ALA A 72 -0.42 2.85 0.44
N ARG A 73 -0.58 1.89 1.35
CA ARG A 73 0.12 1.86 2.64
C ARG A 73 0.30 0.45 3.15
N THR A 74 1.45 0.22 3.77
CA THR A 74 1.78 -1.00 4.53
C THR A 74 1.44 -0.80 6.00
N ILE A 75 0.48 -1.57 6.52
CA ILE A 75 -0.11 -1.33 7.84
C ILE A 75 0.04 -2.59 8.71
N PRO A 76 0.73 -2.52 9.85
CA PRO A 76 0.67 -3.57 10.86
C PRO A 76 -0.66 -3.52 11.60
N ILE A 77 -1.34 -4.66 11.72
CA ILE A 77 -2.61 -4.80 12.42
C ILE A 77 -2.57 -6.00 13.38
N ILE A 78 -3.39 -5.93 14.43
CA ILE A 78 -3.69 -7.09 15.28
C ILE A 78 -5.07 -7.59 14.89
N ALA A 79 -5.12 -8.78 14.29
CA ALA A 79 -6.37 -9.44 13.90
C ALA A 79 -6.46 -10.79 14.62
N LYS A 80 -7.54 -11.02 15.36
CA LYS A 80 -7.77 -12.26 16.12
C LYS A 80 -6.58 -12.66 17.00
N ASN A 81 -6.00 -11.70 17.72
CA ASN A 81 -4.80 -11.89 18.55
C ASN A 81 -3.52 -12.30 17.79
N THR A 82 -3.51 -12.18 16.46
CA THR A 82 -2.31 -12.41 15.63
C THR A 82 -1.86 -11.10 14.99
N PHE A 83 -0.54 -10.86 15.03
CA PHE A 83 0.07 -9.76 14.31
C PHE A 83 0.10 -10.09 12.81
N GLN A 84 -0.37 -9.14 11.99
CA GLN A 84 -0.39 -9.28 10.54
C GLN A 84 0.03 -7.95 9.91
N ILE A 85 0.70 -8.01 8.76
CA ILE A 85 0.98 -6.83 7.95
C ILE A 85 0.09 -6.91 6.72
N VAL A 86 -0.63 -5.83 6.44
CA VAL A 86 -1.54 -5.73 5.29
C VAL A 86 -1.18 -4.55 4.42
N ILE A 87 -1.36 -4.69 3.11
CA ILE A 87 -1.20 -3.58 2.17
C ILE A 87 -2.59 -3.06 1.79
N GLN A 88 -2.87 -1.82 2.17
CA GLN A 88 -4.06 -1.09 1.77
C GLN A 88 -3.79 -0.38 0.44
N ILE A 89 -4.63 -0.60 -0.56
CA ILE A 89 -4.52 0.04 -1.88
C ILE A 89 -5.75 0.92 -2.09
N SER A 90 -5.58 2.18 -2.47
CA SER A 90 -6.71 3.07 -2.73
C SER A 90 -7.46 2.71 -4.02
N GLY A 91 -8.78 2.85 -4.00
CA GLY A 91 -9.68 2.66 -5.14
C GLY A 91 -9.33 3.59 -6.30
N PRO A 92 -9.04 4.89 -6.08
CA PRO A 92 -8.55 5.78 -7.11
C PRO A 92 -7.27 5.30 -7.80
N LEU A 93 -6.32 4.71 -7.08
CA LEU A 93 -5.12 4.13 -7.69
C LEU A 93 -5.50 2.97 -8.63
N VAL A 94 -6.39 2.07 -8.20
CA VAL A 94 -6.86 0.95 -9.05
C VAL A 94 -7.63 1.46 -10.27
N ALA A 95 -8.52 2.43 -10.08
CA ALA A 95 -9.41 2.96 -11.10
C ALA A 95 -8.69 3.79 -12.17
N TYR A 96 -7.68 4.56 -11.77
CA TYR A 96 -7.08 5.59 -12.63
C TYR A 96 -5.58 5.43 -12.86
N GLY A 97 -4.84 4.77 -11.96
CA GLY A 97 -3.39 4.61 -12.08
C GLY A 97 -2.97 3.87 -13.35
N LEU A 98 -1.88 4.30 -14.00
CA LEU A 98 -1.30 3.57 -15.13
C LEU A 98 -0.75 2.23 -14.66
N LYS A 99 -0.72 1.20 -15.54
CA LYS A 99 -0.21 -0.13 -15.18
C LYS A 99 1.20 -0.06 -14.56
N GLY A 100 2.11 0.71 -15.16
CA GLY A 100 3.46 0.90 -14.65
C GLY A 100 3.48 1.55 -13.27
N THR A 101 2.69 2.61 -13.06
CA THR A 101 2.56 3.29 -11.76
C THR A 101 2.01 2.38 -10.68
N VAL A 102 0.96 1.61 -10.99
CA VAL A 102 0.38 0.63 -10.07
C VAL A 102 1.42 -0.42 -9.68
N HIS A 103 2.18 -0.95 -10.64
CA HIS A 103 3.21 -1.95 -10.37
C HIS A 103 4.36 -1.37 -9.53
N ALA A 104 4.78 -0.13 -9.81
CA ALA A 104 5.81 0.56 -9.03
C ALA A 104 5.37 0.78 -7.58
N ILE A 105 4.13 1.25 -7.36
CA ILE A 105 3.61 1.45 -6.00
C ILE A 105 3.47 0.11 -5.25
N LEU A 106 3.01 -0.95 -5.92
CA LEU A 106 2.97 -2.28 -5.29
C LEU A 106 4.37 -2.79 -4.91
N ALA A 107 5.38 -2.54 -5.75
CA ALA A 107 6.75 -2.89 -5.44
C ALA A 107 7.26 -2.10 -4.24
N HIS A 108 6.99 -0.80 -4.20
CA HIS A 108 7.36 0.09 -3.09
C HIS A 108 6.79 -0.38 -1.75
N GLU A 109 5.48 -0.64 -1.69
CA GLU A 109 4.85 -1.16 -0.47
C GLU A 109 5.34 -2.56 -0.10
N PHE A 110 5.70 -3.38 -1.09
CA PHE A 110 6.29 -4.69 -0.82
C PHE A 110 7.66 -4.58 -0.14
N LEU A 111 8.49 -3.62 -0.55
CA LEU A 111 9.77 -3.37 0.11
C LEU A 111 9.56 -2.90 1.55
N HIS A 112 8.55 -2.05 1.80
CA HIS A 112 8.15 -1.67 3.16
C HIS A 112 7.75 -2.87 4.02
N TYR A 113 6.99 -3.80 3.45
CA TYR A 113 6.64 -5.05 4.12
C TYR A 113 7.88 -5.87 4.49
N LEU A 114 8.80 -6.08 3.54
CA LEU A 114 10.03 -6.84 3.81
C LEU A 114 10.89 -6.17 4.88
N GLU A 115 10.98 -4.85 4.85
CA GLU A 115 11.76 -4.09 5.83
C GLU A 115 11.16 -4.21 7.24
N LEU A 116 9.84 -4.10 7.35
CA LEU A 116 9.15 -4.31 8.62
C LEU A 116 9.36 -5.75 9.14
N MET A 117 9.28 -6.75 8.27
CA MET A 117 9.56 -8.14 8.63
C MET A 117 11.02 -8.33 9.08
N ARG A 118 11.99 -7.68 8.43
CA ARG A 118 13.40 -7.70 8.84
C ARG A 118 13.58 -7.10 10.23
N LYS A 119 13.04 -5.90 10.48
CA LYS A 119 13.11 -5.21 11.78
C LYS A 119 12.50 -6.07 12.89
N ILE A 120 11.33 -6.66 12.67
CA ILE A 120 10.66 -7.55 13.62
C ILE A 120 11.51 -8.81 13.87
N SER A 121 12.01 -9.44 12.82
CA SER A 121 12.80 -10.68 12.95
C SER A 121 14.10 -10.47 13.71
N LYS A 122 14.72 -9.30 13.61
CA LYS A 122 15.96 -8.95 14.33
C LYS A 122 15.73 -8.30 15.69
N MET A 123 14.48 -8.05 16.07
CA MET A 123 14.11 -7.24 17.24
C MET A 123 14.73 -5.82 17.22
N GLU A 124 14.97 -5.27 16.03
CA GLU A 124 15.49 -3.92 15.79
C GLU A 124 14.35 -2.90 15.73
N LEU A 125 13.44 -2.93 16.72
CA LEU A 125 12.31 -2.01 16.83
C LEU A 125 12.72 -0.75 17.61
N LEU A 126 13.61 0.04 17.03
CA LEU A 126 13.98 1.35 17.56
C LEU A 126 12.95 2.40 17.11
N SER A 127 12.74 3.43 17.94
CA SER A 127 11.94 4.59 17.53
C SER A 127 12.67 5.29 16.39
N ASP A 128 12.02 5.38 15.24
CA ASP A 128 12.52 6.16 14.11
C ASP A 128 12.37 7.67 14.40
N GLU A 129 13.19 8.49 13.75
CA GLU A 129 13.04 9.95 13.79
C GLU A 129 11.72 10.39 13.14
N ILE A 130 11.03 11.33 13.79
CA ILE A 130 9.80 11.93 13.29
C ILE A 130 10.17 13.06 12.33
N SER A 131 9.87 12.90 11.04
CA SER A 131 10.06 13.95 10.04
C SER A 131 9.17 15.15 10.34
N SER A 132 9.71 16.36 10.15
CA SER A 132 9.03 17.61 10.52
C SER A 132 8.05 18.10 9.43
N ASN A 133 8.23 17.66 8.20
CA ASN A 133 7.43 18.07 7.04
C ASN A 133 7.25 16.92 6.03
N LEU A 134 6.38 17.12 5.03
CA LEU A 134 6.06 16.08 4.02
C LEU A 134 7.26 15.75 3.13
N PHE A 135 8.13 16.72 2.84
CA PHE A 135 9.30 16.51 2.00
C PHE A 135 10.27 15.54 2.68
N GLU A 136 10.65 15.81 3.93
CA GLU A 136 11.50 14.93 4.74
C GLU A 136 10.93 13.52 4.88
N ASN A 137 9.60 13.38 5.02
CA ASN A 137 8.96 12.07 5.06
C ASN A 137 9.22 11.28 3.78
N VAL A 138 9.13 11.89 2.59
CA VAL A 138 9.39 11.20 1.32
C VAL A 138 10.85 10.76 1.19
N TYR A 139 11.81 11.58 1.66
CA TYR A 139 13.22 11.21 1.64
C TYR A 139 13.52 10.06 2.61
N ALA A 140 13.05 10.18 3.85
CA ALA A 140 13.22 9.16 4.87
C ALA A 140 12.57 7.81 4.45
N ASP A 141 11.45 7.86 3.73
CA ASP A 141 10.78 6.66 3.22
C ASP A 141 11.66 5.89 2.23
N ASN A 142 12.38 6.59 1.34
CA ASN A 142 13.22 5.96 0.32
C ASN A 142 14.53 5.39 0.88
N GLU A 143 15.19 6.09 1.82
CA GLU A 143 16.50 5.66 2.35
C GLU A 143 16.43 4.40 3.22
N ARG A 144 15.24 4.06 3.74
CA ARG A 144 15.04 2.93 4.66
C ARG A 144 14.72 1.61 3.95
N LEU A 145 14.48 1.65 2.65
CA LEU A 145 14.08 0.48 1.88
C LEU A 145 15.28 -0.34 1.39
N PHE A 146 15.04 -1.62 1.13
CA PHE A 146 16.00 -2.42 0.39
C PHE A 146 16.17 -1.88 -1.02
N GLU A 147 17.40 -1.96 -1.53
CA GLU A 147 17.68 -1.76 -2.95
C GLU A 147 16.84 -2.75 -3.80
N PRO A 148 16.02 -2.29 -4.76
CA PRO A 148 15.16 -3.17 -5.54
C PRO A 148 15.88 -4.35 -6.20
N ARG A 149 17.13 -4.14 -6.64
CA ARG A 149 17.97 -5.17 -7.27
C ARG A 149 18.40 -6.29 -6.32
N ALA A 150 18.35 -6.06 -5.01
CA ALA A 150 18.63 -7.09 -4.01
C ALA A 150 17.41 -7.99 -3.74
N VAL A 151 16.21 -7.55 -4.13
CA VAL A 151 14.94 -8.23 -3.84
C VAL A 151 14.33 -8.86 -5.10
N PHE A 152 14.44 -8.19 -6.25
CA PHE A 152 13.82 -8.62 -7.49
C PHE A 152 14.87 -9.17 -8.47
N ASN A 153 14.63 -10.39 -8.98
CA ASN A 153 15.53 -11.10 -9.89
C ASN A 153 15.18 -10.93 -11.38
N ASP A 154 14.26 -10.03 -11.72
CA ASP A 154 13.80 -9.77 -13.09
C ASP A 154 14.46 -8.55 -13.76
#